data_AF-A0A124G2N8-F1
#
_entry.id   AF-A0A124G2N8-F1
#
_cell.length_a   1.000
_cell.length_b   1.000
_cell.length_c   1.000
_cell.angle_alpha   90.00
_cell.angle_beta   90.00
_cell.angle_gamma   90.00
#
_symmetry.space_group_name_H-M   'P 1'
#
loop_
_entity.id
_entity.type
_entity.pdbx_description
1 polymer ?
#
loop_
_entity_poly.entity_id
_entity_poly.type
_entity_poly.pdbx_seq_one_letter_code
_entity_poly.pdbx_strand_id
1 'polypeptide(L)'
;MAAILLLVALAITRITLGALLYFFAAITLMVIYAVLRKHYEYYLIKWAPVIVIGMELLLLSLGIGHAGHLVGSISSLIVALLVMGDERPKQALINRLGLSSARDRSRVRSLFFTYGQVDKIEKLELGTSYLTLKDDSIFFTIRIKTNERVLMKIDTADIEETYMRQMTSKNPVHYPSTRDLFLPARKLRTIGRPFLRDYFLVIRTREDDWTFFEEPSVLIDLHEEIERIRGLPPPNS
;
A
#
# COMPACT_ATOMS: atom_id res chain seq x y z
N MET A 1 4.58 -20.28 0.70
CA MET A 1 3.89 -21.32 -0.11
C MET A 1 2.79 -20.74 -1.00
N ALA A 2 1.84 -19.94 -0.49
CA ALA A 2 0.74 -19.38 -1.29
C ALA A 2 1.19 -18.60 -2.55
N ALA A 3 2.22 -17.76 -2.45
CA ALA A 3 2.76 -17.03 -3.61
C ALA A 3 3.24 -17.95 -4.74
N ILE A 4 3.97 -19.02 -4.38
CA ILE A 4 4.47 -20.00 -5.36
C ILE A 4 3.30 -20.72 -6.01
N LEU A 5 2.29 -21.14 -5.24
CA LEU A 5 1.09 -21.79 -5.77
C LEU A 5 0.34 -20.89 -6.76
N LEU A 6 0.20 -19.59 -6.47
CA LEU A 6 -0.44 -18.64 -7.37
C LEU A 6 0.35 -18.46 -8.68
N LEU A 7 1.68 -18.37 -8.59
CA LEU A 7 2.55 -18.25 -9.77
C LEU A 7 2.54 -19.52 -10.62
N VAL A 8 2.52 -20.69 -9.99
CA VAL A 8 2.37 -21.98 -10.69
C VAL A 8 0.98 -22.10 -11.32
N ALA A 9 -0.09 -21.72 -10.62
CA ALA A 9 -1.45 -21.70 -11.17
C ALA A 9 -1.55 -20.74 -12.38
N LEU A 10 -0.88 -19.58 -12.32
CA LEU A 10 -0.81 -18.65 -13.44
C LEU A 10 -0.11 -19.28 -14.64
N ALA A 11 1.00 -20.01 -14.43
CA ALA A 11 1.70 -20.71 -15.49
C ALA A 11 0.86 -21.86 -16.09
N ILE A 12 0.15 -22.63 -15.26
CA ILE A 12 -0.72 -23.71 -15.72
C ILE A 12 -1.90 -23.16 -16.54
N THR A 13 -2.55 -22.10 -16.06
CA THR A 13 -3.68 -21.50 -16.78
C THR A 13 -3.28 -20.95 -18.14
N ARG A 14 -2.03 -20.46 -18.29
CA ARG A 14 -1.49 -20.03 -19.59
C ARG A 14 -1.37 -21.16 -20.61
N ILE A 15 -1.16 -22.40 -20.16
CA ILE A 15 -0.97 -23.57 -21.02
C ILE A 15 -2.31 -24.24 -21.35
N THR A 16 -3.23 -24.28 -20.38
CA THR A 16 -4.45 -25.09 -20.49
C THR A 16 -5.66 -24.35 -21.01
N LEU A 17 -5.77 -23.04 -20.77
CA LEU A 17 -6.94 -22.25 -21.12
C LEU A 17 -6.76 -21.56 -22.47
N GLY A 18 -7.86 -21.46 -23.22
CA GLY A 18 -7.92 -20.58 -24.40
C GLY A 18 -7.79 -19.09 -24.02
N ALA A 19 -7.44 -18.26 -24.99
CA ALA A 19 -7.03 -16.86 -24.76
C ALA A 19 -7.97 -16.04 -23.86
N LEU A 20 -9.28 -16.13 -24.06
CA LEU A 20 -10.27 -15.37 -23.28
C LEU A 20 -10.35 -15.85 -21.83
N LEU A 21 -10.40 -17.17 -21.61
CA LEU A 21 -10.46 -17.75 -20.26
C LEU A 21 -9.14 -17.53 -19.52
N TYR A 22 -8.01 -17.64 -20.23
CA TYR A 22 -6.70 -17.29 -19.70
C TYR A 22 -6.66 -15.84 -19.21
N PHE A 23 -7.15 -14.87 -19.99
CA PHE A 23 -7.17 -13.46 -19.59
C PHE A 23 -7.86 -13.25 -18.24
N PHE A 24 -9.07 -13.79 -18.06
CA PHE A 24 -9.81 -13.64 -16.80
C PHE A 24 -9.13 -14.37 -15.63
N ALA A 25 -8.64 -15.60 -15.86
CA ALA A 25 -7.95 -16.37 -14.83
C ALA A 25 -6.64 -15.69 -14.40
N ALA A 26 -5.86 -15.20 -15.36
CA ALA A 26 -4.57 -14.57 -15.13
C ALA A 26 -4.71 -13.28 -14.32
N ILE A 27 -5.65 -12.41 -14.70
CA ILE A 27 -5.94 -11.19 -13.94
C ILE A 27 -6.42 -11.54 -12.53
N THR A 28 -7.34 -12.49 -12.39
CA THR A 28 -7.89 -12.86 -11.08
C THR A 28 -6.77 -13.38 -10.16
N LEU A 29 -5.93 -14.29 -10.65
CA LEU A 29 -4.79 -14.81 -9.91
C LEU A 29 -3.78 -13.71 -9.55
N MET A 30 -3.50 -12.78 -10.47
CA MET A 30 -2.60 -11.65 -10.21
C MET A 30 -3.18 -10.64 -9.23
N VAL A 31 -4.49 -10.42 -9.21
CA VAL A 31 -5.16 -9.58 -8.21
C VAL A 31 -5.07 -10.25 -6.83
N ILE A 32 -5.33 -11.55 -6.73
CA ILE A 32 -5.17 -12.30 -5.47
C ILE A 32 -3.70 -12.24 -5.01
N TYR A 33 -2.75 -12.40 -5.94
CA TYR A 33 -1.32 -12.26 -5.66
C TYR A 33 -0.98 -10.86 -5.14
N ALA A 34 -1.52 -9.82 -5.77
CA ALA A 34 -1.33 -8.43 -5.36
C ALA A 34 -1.89 -8.16 -3.95
N VAL A 35 -3.07 -8.69 -3.62
CA VAL A 35 -3.68 -8.50 -2.28
C VAL A 35 -2.86 -9.19 -1.20
N LEU A 36 -2.39 -10.41 -1.46
CA LEU A 36 -1.65 -11.21 -0.49
C LEU A 36 -0.15 -10.86 -0.40
N ARG A 37 0.35 -9.94 -1.25
CA ARG A 37 1.76 -9.56 -1.34
C ARG A 37 2.43 -9.23 -0.01
N LYS A 38 1.67 -8.67 0.95
CA LYS A 38 2.18 -8.25 2.27
C LYS A 38 2.74 -9.42 3.09
N HIS A 39 2.33 -10.65 2.79
CA HIS A 39 2.78 -11.86 3.47
C HIS A 39 3.89 -12.62 2.72
N TYR A 40 4.31 -12.11 1.56
CA TYR A 40 5.30 -12.77 0.72
C TYR A 40 6.68 -12.17 0.95
N GLU A 41 7.71 -13.00 0.78
CA GLU A 41 9.08 -12.52 0.75
C GLU A 41 9.35 -11.68 -0.51
N TYR A 42 10.28 -10.73 -0.41
CA TYR A 42 10.53 -9.79 -1.50
C TYR A 42 10.93 -10.48 -2.80
N TYR A 43 11.71 -11.56 -2.70
CA TYR A 43 12.20 -12.27 -3.88
C TYR A 43 11.03 -12.81 -4.70
N LEU A 44 9.96 -13.32 -4.06
CA LEU A 44 8.78 -13.83 -4.76
C LEU A 44 8.09 -12.71 -5.56
N ILE A 45 7.95 -11.53 -4.95
CA ILE A 45 7.38 -10.34 -5.61
C ILE A 45 8.25 -9.92 -6.80
N LYS A 46 9.58 -9.93 -6.63
CA LYS A 46 10.55 -9.58 -7.69
C LYS A 46 10.52 -10.57 -8.86
N TRP A 47 10.33 -11.87 -8.61
CA TRP A 47 10.30 -12.90 -9.64
C TRP A 47 8.99 -12.98 -10.42
N ALA A 48 7.87 -12.49 -9.86
CA ALA A 48 6.57 -12.51 -10.54
C ALA A 48 6.59 -11.94 -11.98
N PRO A 49 7.10 -10.72 -12.26
CA PRO A 49 7.16 -10.20 -13.63
C PRO A 49 8.10 -11.02 -14.52
N VAL A 50 9.19 -11.55 -13.96
CA VAL A 50 10.15 -12.39 -14.70
C VAL A 50 9.50 -13.71 -15.12
N ILE A 51 8.68 -14.31 -14.27
CA ILE A 51 7.94 -15.53 -14.57
C ILE A 51 6.93 -15.30 -15.68
N VAL A 52 6.16 -14.19 -15.62
CA VAL A 52 5.18 -13.86 -16.67
C VAL A 52 5.86 -13.68 -18.03
N ILE A 53 6.96 -12.92 -18.08
CA ILE A 53 7.72 -12.70 -19.32
C ILE A 53 8.38 -13.99 -19.80
N GLY A 54 9.03 -14.72 -18.90
CA GLY A 54 9.75 -15.96 -19.21
C GLY A 54 8.81 -17.03 -19.76
N MET A 55 7.64 -17.20 -19.15
CA MET A 55 6.61 -18.13 -19.65
C MET A 55 6.09 -17.75 -21.02
N GLU A 56 5.83 -16.46 -21.28
CA GLU A 56 5.36 -16.02 -22.59
C GLU A 56 6.44 -16.24 -23.66
N LEU A 57 7.70 -15.92 -23.38
CA LEU A 57 8.82 -16.15 -24.32
C LEU A 57 9.02 -17.64 -24.62
N LEU A 58 8.97 -18.49 -23.60
CA LEU A 58 9.07 -19.94 -23.78
C LEU A 58 7.95 -20.47 -24.68
N LEU A 59 6.71 -20.06 -24.43
CA LEU A 59 5.56 -20.53 -25.18
C LEU A 59 5.55 -20.02 -26.63
N LEU A 60 5.95 -18.76 -26.85
CA LEU A 60 6.16 -18.22 -28.19
C LEU A 60 7.27 -18.97 -28.93
N SER A 61 8.36 -19.34 -28.27
CA SER A 61 9.47 -20.09 -28.88
C SER A 61 9.07 -21.51 -29.30
N LEU A 62 8.10 -22.10 -28.60
CA LEU A 62 7.52 -23.41 -28.93
C LEU A 62 6.43 -23.33 -30.01
N GLY A 63 6.09 -22.14 -30.50
CA GLY A 63 4.96 -21.91 -31.40
C GLY A 63 3.59 -22.10 -30.73
N ILE A 64 3.55 -22.17 -29.40
CA ILE A 64 2.35 -22.40 -28.59
C ILE A 64 1.85 -21.04 -28.09
N GLY A 65 1.12 -20.31 -28.92
CA GLY A 65 0.61 -19.01 -28.50
C GLY A 65 -0.19 -18.32 -29.58
N HIS A 66 -1.45 -18.01 -29.26
CA HIS A 66 -2.26 -17.10 -30.07
C HIS A 66 -2.08 -15.66 -29.58
N ALA A 67 -2.17 -14.68 -30.47
CA ALA A 67 -2.08 -13.26 -30.15
C ALA A 67 -3.02 -12.84 -28.99
N GLY A 68 -4.16 -13.50 -28.82
CA GLY A 68 -5.07 -13.26 -27.70
C GLY A 68 -4.48 -13.55 -26.31
N HIS A 69 -3.51 -14.47 -26.18
CA HIS A 69 -2.85 -14.73 -24.90
C HIS A 69 -1.90 -13.60 -24.49
N LEU A 70 -1.33 -12.88 -25.45
CA LEU A 70 -0.48 -11.72 -25.17
C LEU A 70 -1.22 -10.68 -24.34
N VAL A 71 -2.51 -10.48 -24.59
CA VAL A 71 -3.33 -9.53 -23.82
C VAL A 71 -3.36 -9.91 -22.34
N GLY A 72 -3.61 -11.18 -22.02
CA GLY A 72 -3.59 -11.69 -20.64
C GLY A 72 -2.23 -11.56 -19.97
N SER A 73 -1.15 -11.87 -20.70
CA SER A 73 0.22 -11.78 -20.19
C SER A 73 0.65 -10.32 -19.97
N ILE A 74 0.30 -9.41 -20.88
CA ILE A 74 0.57 -7.96 -20.73
C ILE A 74 -0.20 -7.40 -19.54
N SER A 75 -1.49 -7.69 -19.41
CA SER A 75 -2.29 -7.23 -18.27
C SER A 75 -1.73 -7.75 -16.94
N SER A 76 -1.36 -9.03 -16.90
CA SER A 76 -0.72 -9.64 -15.73
C SER A 76 0.62 -9.00 -15.40
N LEU A 77 1.42 -8.69 -16.41
CA LEU A 77 2.71 -8.00 -16.26
C LEU A 77 2.52 -6.59 -15.69
N ILE A 78 1.53 -5.83 -16.18
CA ILE A 78 1.21 -4.50 -15.65
C ILE A 78 0.89 -4.59 -14.15
N VAL A 79 0.04 -5.55 -13.74
CA VAL A 79 -0.28 -5.76 -12.32
C VAL A 79 0.98 -6.12 -11.52
N ALA A 80 1.83 -7.02 -12.03
CA ALA A 80 3.08 -7.40 -11.37
C ALA A 80 4.02 -6.20 -11.17
N LEU A 81 4.15 -5.34 -12.19
CA LEU A 81 5.00 -4.15 -12.15
C LEU A 81 4.45 -3.08 -11.19
N LEU A 82 3.13 -2.88 -11.14
CA LEU A 82 2.50 -1.98 -10.16
C LEU A 82 2.78 -2.46 -8.73
N VAL A 83 2.58 -3.75 -8.47
CA VAL A 83 2.89 -4.38 -7.17
C VAL A 83 4.37 -4.18 -6.82
N MET A 84 5.27 -4.39 -7.78
CA MET A 84 6.71 -4.19 -7.56
C MET A 84 7.05 -2.71 -7.29
N GLY A 85 6.39 -1.77 -7.97
CA GLY A 85 6.54 -0.34 -7.77
C GLY A 85 6.18 0.09 -6.35
N ASP A 86 5.08 -0.42 -5.81
CA ASP A 86 4.62 -0.11 -4.45
C ASP A 86 5.49 -0.76 -3.36
N GLU A 87 5.98 -1.98 -3.61
CA GLU A 87 6.77 -2.75 -2.64
C GLU A 87 8.26 -2.41 -2.64
N ARG A 88 8.82 -1.90 -3.75
CA ARG A 88 10.24 -1.57 -3.85
C ARG A 88 10.69 -0.55 -2.79
N PRO A 89 9.98 0.56 -2.56
CA PRO A 89 10.49 1.55 -1.63
C PRO A 89 10.08 1.21 -0.18
N LYS A 90 9.07 0.35 0.03
CA LYS A 90 8.85 -0.38 1.29
C LYS A 90 10.03 -1.27 1.63
N GLN A 91 10.54 -2.02 0.65
CA GLN A 91 11.71 -2.88 0.84
C GLN A 91 12.98 -2.10 1.15
N ALA A 92 13.13 -0.90 0.56
CA ALA A 92 14.27 -0.03 0.86
C ALA A 92 14.32 0.35 2.36
N LEU A 93 13.18 0.64 2.98
CA LEU A 93 13.08 0.88 4.43
C LEU A 93 13.46 -0.37 5.22
N ILE A 94 12.87 -1.52 4.87
CA ILE A 94 13.10 -2.82 5.53
C ILE A 94 14.60 -3.18 5.54
N ASN A 95 15.26 -3.03 4.39
CA ASN A 95 16.69 -3.27 4.25
C ASN A 95 17.52 -2.29 5.11
N ARG A 96 17.15 -1.01 5.17
CA ARG A 96 17.83 0.00 6.01
C ARG A 96 17.74 -0.33 7.50
N LEU A 97 16.65 -0.96 7.94
CA LEU A 97 16.41 -1.34 9.34
C LEU A 97 16.96 -2.74 9.70
N GLY A 98 17.59 -3.43 8.74
CA GLY A 98 18.09 -4.81 8.91
C GLY A 98 16.98 -5.85 9.08
N LEU A 99 15.73 -5.51 8.75
CA LEU A 99 14.59 -6.40 8.81
C LEU A 99 14.56 -7.23 7.52
N SER A 100 14.30 -8.54 7.58
CA SER A 100 14.33 -9.40 6.38
C SER A 100 13.17 -10.39 6.28
N SER A 101 12.51 -10.68 7.40
CA SER A 101 11.49 -11.73 7.42
C SER A 101 10.14 -11.25 6.85
N ALA A 102 9.34 -12.18 6.32
CA ALA A 102 7.98 -11.90 5.88
C ALA A 102 7.08 -11.33 7.00
N ARG A 103 7.37 -11.71 8.26
CA ARG A 103 6.67 -11.18 9.43
C ARG A 103 6.98 -9.69 9.63
N ASP A 104 8.24 -9.29 9.51
CA ASP A 104 8.64 -7.89 9.66
C ASP A 104 8.08 -7.03 8.52
N ARG A 105 8.06 -7.57 7.28
CA ARG A 105 7.41 -6.90 6.14
C ARG A 105 5.95 -6.58 6.39
N SER A 106 5.25 -7.50 7.05
CA SER A 106 3.81 -7.34 7.33
C SER A 106 3.53 -6.27 8.38
N ARG A 107 4.52 -5.93 9.23
CA ARG A 107 4.44 -4.87 10.24
C ARG A 107 4.70 -3.48 9.68
N VAL A 108 5.34 -3.37 8.53
CA VAL A 108 5.57 -2.08 7.88
C VAL A 108 4.27 -1.59 7.24
N ARG A 109 3.71 -0.52 7.79
CA ARG A 109 2.47 0.12 7.36
C ARG A 109 2.77 1.19 6.32
N SER A 110 1.89 1.36 5.34
CA SER A 110 1.92 2.49 4.41
C SER A 110 0.92 3.52 4.90
N LEU A 111 1.36 4.75 5.14
CA LEU A 111 0.55 5.84 5.66
C LEU A 111 0.80 7.07 4.80
N PHE A 112 -0.20 7.95 4.67
CA PHE A 112 0.06 9.28 4.17
C PHE A 112 0.63 10.14 5.30
N PHE A 113 1.57 11.00 4.98
CA PHE A 113 2.28 11.84 5.93
C PHE A 113 2.22 13.30 5.50
N THR A 114 2.09 14.19 6.48
CA THR A 114 2.25 15.63 6.34
C THR A 114 2.94 16.18 7.57
N TYR A 115 3.76 17.21 7.36
CA TYR A 115 4.48 17.88 8.44
C TYR A 115 3.60 18.98 9.07
N GLY A 116 3.63 19.10 10.39
CA GLY A 116 2.91 20.10 11.17
C GLY A 116 1.43 19.81 11.39
N GLN A 117 0.74 20.75 12.06
CA GLN A 117 -0.69 20.66 12.31
C GLN A 117 -1.49 21.00 11.05
N VAL A 118 -2.45 20.14 10.77
CA VAL A 118 -3.31 20.26 9.59
C VAL A 118 -4.59 21.00 9.95
N ASP A 119 -4.82 22.15 9.30
CA ASP A 119 -6.06 22.92 9.47
C ASP A 119 -7.02 22.82 8.27
N LYS A 120 -6.54 22.50 7.05
CA LYS A 120 -7.37 22.27 5.85
C LYS A 120 -6.81 21.20 4.93
N ILE A 121 -7.66 20.26 4.52
CA ILE A 121 -7.28 19.10 3.69
C ILE A 121 -6.99 19.47 2.24
N GLU A 122 -7.71 20.45 1.70
CA GLU A 122 -7.61 20.88 0.30
C GLU A 122 -6.24 21.47 -0.09
N LYS A 123 -5.35 21.75 0.87
CA LYS A 123 -4.01 22.31 0.64
C LYS A 123 -2.86 21.40 1.10
N LEU A 124 -3.14 20.13 1.41
CA LEU A 124 -2.11 19.20 1.90
C LEU A 124 -1.36 18.51 0.77
N GLU A 125 -0.06 18.72 0.69
CA GLU A 125 0.85 17.83 -0.03
C GLU A 125 1.09 16.56 0.82
N LEU A 126 0.19 15.59 0.71
CA LEU A 126 0.35 14.29 1.40
C LEU A 126 1.45 13.47 0.71
N GLY A 127 2.54 13.21 1.43
CA GLY A 127 3.59 12.29 1.01
C GLY A 127 3.26 10.86 1.40
N THR A 128 3.64 9.88 0.56
CA THR A 128 3.58 8.46 0.98
C THR A 128 4.73 8.16 1.93
N SER A 129 4.38 7.70 3.12
CA SER A 129 5.31 7.29 4.18
C SER A 129 5.15 5.81 4.50
N TYR A 130 6.24 5.17 4.87
CA TYR A 130 6.27 3.78 5.31
C TYR A 130 6.75 3.80 6.74
N LEU A 131 5.97 3.24 7.65
CA LEU A 131 6.17 3.32 9.09
C LEU A 131 6.31 1.93 9.69
N THR A 132 7.22 1.78 10.65
CA THR A 132 7.34 0.59 11.48
C THR A 132 7.84 0.94 12.87
N LEU A 133 7.44 0.14 13.85
CA LEU A 133 7.89 0.28 15.23
C LEU A 133 8.92 -0.81 15.53
N LYS A 134 10.06 -0.40 16.10
CA LYS A 134 11.17 -1.30 16.42
C LYS A 134 11.96 -0.72 17.58
N ASP A 135 12.34 -1.55 18.54
CA ASP A 135 13.28 -1.21 19.63
C ASP A 135 12.90 0.10 20.36
N ASP A 136 11.62 0.26 20.73
CA ASP A 136 11.06 1.46 21.38
C ASP A 136 11.21 2.76 20.58
N SER A 137 11.36 2.65 19.26
CA SER A 137 11.39 3.78 18.34
C SER A 137 10.40 3.59 17.18
N ILE A 138 9.89 4.70 16.67
CA ILE A 138 9.08 4.77 15.46
C ILE A 138 10.02 5.16 14.31
N PHE A 139 10.12 4.28 13.31
CA PHE A 139 10.87 4.55 12.09
C PHE A 139 9.91 4.81 10.93
N PHE A 140 10.11 5.90 10.21
CA PHE A 140 9.30 6.20 9.04
C PHE A 140 10.07 6.91 7.92
N THR A 141 9.58 6.82 6.69
CA THR A 141 10.22 7.49 5.54
C THR A 141 9.43 8.67 5.03
N ILE A 142 10.07 9.80 4.82
CA ILE A 142 9.46 10.96 4.15
C ILE A 142 10.03 11.07 2.75
N ARG A 143 9.18 11.35 1.75
CA ARG A 143 9.62 11.70 0.40
C ARG A 143 9.90 13.19 0.33
N ILE A 144 11.13 13.56 0.02
CA ILE A 144 11.51 14.95 -0.27
C ILE A 144 11.22 15.25 -1.75
N LYS A 145 11.00 16.53 -2.10
CA LYS A 145 10.70 16.99 -3.47
C LYS A 145 11.70 16.47 -4.52
N THR A 146 12.94 16.14 -4.14
CA THR A 146 14.01 15.53 -4.96
C THR A 146 13.85 14.03 -5.24
N ASN A 147 12.69 13.42 -4.93
CA ASN A 147 12.43 11.99 -5.13
C ASN A 147 13.22 11.04 -4.22
N GLU A 148 14.06 11.59 -3.34
CA GLU A 148 14.76 10.85 -2.31
C GLU A 148 13.86 10.62 -1.10
N ARG A 149 14.10 9.49 -0.42
CA ARG A 149 13.41 9.14 0.83
C ARG A 149 14.38 9.17 1.99
N VAL A 150 14.09 10.04 2.95
CA VAL A 150 14.86 10.16 4.19
C VAL A 150 14.21 9.29 5.26
N LEU A 151 15.05 8.57 6.00
CA LEU A 151 14.63 7.78 7.15
C LEU A 151 14.59 8.71 8.36
N MET A 152 13.43 8.78 8.99
CA MET A 152 13.21 9.47 10.25
C MET A 152 13.08 8.45 11.37
N LYS A 153 13.54 8.83 12.56
CA LYS A 153 13.43 8.06 13.79
C LYS A 153 12.86 8.98 14.86
N ILE A 154 11.81 8.53 15.55
CA ILE A 154 11.28 9.16 16.76
C ILE A 154 11.44 8.15 17.89
N ASP A 155 12.18 8.50 18.92
CA ASP A 155 12.27 7.68 20.12
C ASP A 155 10.99 7.84 20.94
N THR A 156 10.44 6.74 21.45
CA THR A 156 9.16 6.79 22.18
C THR A 156 9.24 7.61 23.48
N ALA A 157 10.45 7.74 24.04
CA ALA A 157 10.74 8.61 25.18
C ALA A 157 10.59 10.11 24.85
N ASP A 158 10.74 10.50 23.58
CA ASP A 158 10.62 11.89 23.14
C ASP A 158 9.18 12.27 22.77
N ILE A 159 8.27 11.29 22.75
CA ILE A 159 6.85 11.52 22.49
C ILE A 159 6.21 12.08 23.75
N GLU A 160 5.70 13.31 23.64
CA GLU A 160 4.93 13.94 24.71
C GLU A 160 3.50 13.41 24.69
N GLU A 161 2.85 13.48 23.53
CA GLU A 161 1.45 13.16 23.36
C GLU A 161 1.21 12.51 22.00
N THR A 162 0.32 11.51 21.97
CA THR A 162 -0.22 10.95 20.74
C THR A 162 -1.74 11.09 20.79
N TYR A 163 -2.34 11.73 19.80
CA TYR A 163 -3.79 11.92 19.77
C TYR A 163 -4.37 11.84 18.36
N MET A 164 -5.66 11.48 18.31
CA MET A 164 -6.44 11.44 17.09
C MET A 164 -7.15 12.78 16.87
N ARG A 165 -6.84 13.46 15.77
CA ARG A 165 -7.53 14.68 15.36
C ARG A 165 -8.54 14.34 14.27
N GLN A 166 -9.82 14.58 14.55
CA GLN A 166 -10.86 14.54 13.52
C GLN A 166 -10.93 15.90 12.82
N MET A 167 -10.88 15.89 11.51
CA MET A 167 -11.13 17.07 10.68
C MET A 167 -12.42 16.89 9.90
N THR A 168 -13.17 17.99 9.81
CA THR A 168 -14.39 18.04 9.02
C THR A 168 -14.18 19.02 7.88
N SER A 169 -13.93 18.52 6.67
CA SER A 169 -13.85 19.36 5.48
C SER A 169 -15.22 19.49 4.81
N LYS A 170 -15.55 20.69 4.33
CA LYS A 170 -16.74 20.91 3.51
C LYS A 170 -16.46 20.33 2.14
N ASN A 171 -17.23 19.34 1.74
CA ASN A 171 -17.10 18.76 0.40
C ASN A 171 -18.03 19.53 -0.54
N PRO A 172 -17.56 20.10 -1.66
CA PRO A 172 -18.47 20.65 -2.66
C PRO A 172 -19.38 19.51 -3.15
N VAL A 173 -20.70 19.73 -3.10
CA VAL A 173 -21.70 18.73 -3.47
C VAL A 173 -21.48 18.35 -4.94
N HIS A 174 -20.91 17.16 -5.18
CA HIS A 174 -20.69 16.64 -6.53
C HIS A 174 -21.98 15.98 -7.01
N TYR A 175 -22.68 16.63 -7.94
CA TYR A 175 -23.81 16.02 -8.63
C TYR A 175 -23.28 15.02 -9.66
N PRO A 176 -23.71 13.75 -9.63
CA PRO A 176 -23.24 12.76 -10.58
C PRO A 176 -23.66 13.14 -12.00
N SER A 177 -22.70 13.22 -12.91
CA SER A 177 -22.98 13.36 -14.34
C SER A 177 -23.40 12.01 -14.92
N THR A 178 -24.17 11.98 -16.02
CA THR A 178 -24.53 10.73 -16.71
C THR A 178 -23.31 9.91 -17.16
N ARG A 179 -22.15 10.56 -17.34
CA ARG A 179 -20.87 9.91 -17.63
C ARG A 179 -20.27 9.16 -16.43
N ASP A 180 -20.56 9.61 -15.21
CA ASP A 180 -20.08 9.00 -13.96
C ASP A 180 -20.81 7.69 -13.63
N LEU A 181 -21.90 7.37 -14.36
CA LEU A 181 -22.64 6.10 -14.23
C LEU A 181 -21.97 4.93 -14.96
N PHE A 182 -21.10 5.21 -15.94
CA PHE A 182 -20.48 4.20 -16.81
C PHE A 182 -18.97 4.05 -16.63
N LEU A 183 -18.35 4.93 -15.86
CA LEU A 183 -16.96 4.83 -15.42
C LEU A 183 -16.97 4.59 -13.90
N PRO A 184 -16.05 3.78 -13.34
CA PRO A 184 -15.92 3.67 -11.89
C PRO A 184 -15.55 5.04 -11.34
N ALA A 185 -16.56 5.77 -10.86
CA ALA A 185 -16.38 7.14 -10.40
C ALA A 185 -15.47 7.09 -9.17
N ARG A 186 -14.29 7.72 -9.29
CA ARG A 186 -13.28 7.87 -8.21
C ARG A 186 -13.85 8.50 -6.93
N LYS A 187 -15.10 9.01 -6.97
CA LYS A 187 -15.76 9.83 -5.96
C LYS A 187 -17.06 9.22 -5.39
N LEU A 188 -17.38 7.94 -5.64
CA LEU A 188 -18.60 7.30 -5.10
C LEU A 188 -18.75 7.43 -3.56
N ARG A 189 -17.64 7.36 -2.81
CA ARG A 189 -17.61 7.55 -1.34
C ARG A 189 -18.04 8.96 -0.87
N THR A 190 -18.08 9.94 -1.78
CA THR A 190 -18.30 11.37 -1.49
C THR A 190 -19.66 11.90 -1.97
N ILE A 191 -20.43 11.11 -2.71
CA ILE A 191 -21.75 11.50 -3.24
C ILE A 191 -22.73 11.64 -2.07
N GLY A 192 -23.37 12.81 -1.95
CA GLY A 192 -24.40 13.08 -0.93
C GLY A 192 -23.88 13.34 0.49
N ARG A 193 -22.56 13.36 0.73
CA ARG A 193 -21.98 13.72 2.03
C ARG A 193 -21.51 15.18 2.04
N PRO A 194 -22.21 16.10 2.72
CA PRO A 194 -21.83 17.52 2.77
C PRO A 194 -20.54 17.77 3.56
N PHE A 195 -20.14 16.81 4.38
CA PHE A 195 -18.94 16.86 5.21
C PHE A 195 -18.15 15.56 5.08
N LEU A 196 -16.86 15.68 4.80
CA LEU A 196 -15.89 14.59 4.89
C LEU A 196 -15.27 14.63 6.28
N ARG A 197 -15.38 13.51 7.01
CA ARG A 197 -14.74 13.31 8.31
C ARG A 197 -13.48 12.50 8.09
N ASP A 198 -12.35 13.17 8.20
CA ASP A 198 -11.03 12.60 8.02
C ASP A 198 -10.34 12.54 9.38
N TYR A 199 -9.65 11.43 9.64
CA TYR A 199 -8.98 11.19 10.91
C TYR A 199 -7.48 11.27 10.68
N PHE A 200 -6.79 11.98 11.56
CA PHE A 200 -5.35 12.15 11.53
C PHE A 200 -4.77 11.68 12.86
N LEU A 201 -3.70 10.90 12.81
CA LEU A 201 -2.89 10.60 13.98
C LEU A 201 -1.80 11.66 14.10
N VAL A 202 -1.78 12.39 15.21
CA VAL A 202 -0.75 13.40 15.50
C VAL A 202 0.14 12.87 16.62
N ILE A 203 1.44 12.80 16.34
CA ILE A 203 2.48 12.46 17.32
C ILE A 203 3.23 13.76 17.62
N ARG A 204 3.06 14.28 18.84
CA ARG A 204 3.78 15.45 19.31
C ARG A 204 5.08 15.03 20.00
N THR A 205 6.17 15.59 19.50
CA THR A 205 7.49 15.54 20.13
C THR A 205 7.86 16.91 20.68
N ARG A 206 8.92 17.01 21.48
CA ARG A 206 9.40 18.29 22.03
C ARG A 206 9.67 19.37 20.97
N GLU A 207 10.03 18.95 19.77
CA GLU A 207 10.47 19.84 18.69
C GLU A 207 9.43 19.98 17.58
N ASP A 208 8.72 18.88 17.25
CA ASP A 208 7.88 18.79 16.06
C ASP A 208 6.54 18.06 16.28
N ASP A 209 5.53 18.43 15.50
CA ASP A 209 4.26 17.72 15.35
C ASP A 209 4.28 16.89 14.05
N TRP A 210 4.19 15.56 14.19
CA TRP A 210 4.18 14.60 13.08
C TRP A 210 2.76 14.10 12.80
N THR A 211 2.23 14.38 11.61
CA THR A 211 0.83 14.04 11.27
C THR A 211 0.74 12.94 10.22
N PHE A 212 -0.01 11.87 10.54
CA PHE A 212 -0.27 10.73 9.66
C PHE A 212 -1.76 10.63 9.32
N PHE A 213 -2.04 10.21 8.09
CA PHE A 213 -3.38 10.04 7.55
C PHE A 213 -3.52 8.65 6.91
N GLU A 214 -4.56 7.92 7.32
CA GLU A 214 -5.03 6.71 6.67
C GLU A 214 -6.46 6.35 7.15
N GLU A 215 -7.00 5.21 6.72
CA GLU A 215 -8.25 4.62 7.24
C GLU A 215 -8.27 4.59 8.78
N PRO A 216 -9.40 4.96 9.42
CA PRO A 216 -9.46 5.12 10.87
C PRO A 216 -9.05 3.88 11.68
N SER A 217 -9.37 2.68 11.20
CA SER A 217 -8.97 1.43 11.83
C SER A 217 -7.45 1.29 11.91
N VAL A 218 -6.74 1.62 10.82
CA VAL A 218 -5.27 1.55 10.77
C VAL A 218 -4.63 2.56 11.72
N LEU A 219 -5.22 3.75 11.85
CA LEU A 219 -4.73 4.79 12.76
C LEU A 219 -4.97 4.44 14.22
N ILE A 220 -6.14 3.87 14.56
CA ILE A 220 -6.45 3.38 15.91
C ILE A 220 -5.49 2.25 16.30
N ASP A 221 -5.33 1.25 15.42
CA ASP A 221 -4.40 0.15 15.66
C ASP A 221 -2.95 0.63 15.84
N LEU A 222 -2.57 1.72 15.17
CA LEU A 222 -1.25 2.31 15.28
C LEU A 222 -1.10 3.09 16.60
N HIS A 223 -2.12 3.87 16.97
CA HIS A 223 -2.16 4.59 18.23
C HIS A 223 -2.04 3.64 19.42
N GLU A 224 -2.83 2.56 19.43
CA GLU A 224 -2.77 1.53 20.48
C GLU A 224 -1.41 0.83 20.54
N GLU A 225 -0.79 0.59 19.39
CA GLU A 225 0.55 0.00 19.33
C GLU A 225 1.62 0.94 19.90
N ILE A 226 1.54 2.25 19.62
CA ILE A 226 2.43 3.28 20.19
C ILE A 226 2.26 3.36 21.71
N GLU A 227 1.02 3.47 22.20
CA GLU A 227 0.75 3.60 23.63
C GLU A 227 1.17 2.35 24.41
N ARG A 228 0.98 1.15 23.83
CA ARG A 228 1.45 -0.10 24.44
C ARG A 228 2.97 -0.13 24.62
N ILE A 229 3.73 0.38 23.66
CA ILE A 229 5.20 0.46 23.74
C ILE A 229 5.62 1.51 24.77
N ARG A 230 4.88 2.62 24.89
CA ARG A 230 5.10 3.64 25.92
C ARG A 230 4.78 3.16 27.35
N GLY A 231 4.15 1.99 27.49
CA GLY A 231 3.73 1.45 28.79
C GLY A 231 2.55 2.19 29.42
N LEU A 232 1.81 2.97 28.62
CA LEU A 232 0.59 3.67 29.06
C LEU A 232 -0.63 2.78 28.81
N PRO A 233 -1.63 2.76 29.71
CA PRO A 233 -2.85 2.00 29.49
C PRO A 233 -3.57 2.54 28.24
N PRO A 234 -4.16 1.66 27.41
CA PRO A 234 -4.92 2.10 26.24
C PRO A 234 -6.06 3.03 26.70
N PRO A 235 -6.46 4.03 25.89
CA PRO A 235 -7.39 5.07 26.31
C PRO A 235 -8.84 4.60 26.58
N ASN A 236 -9.10 3.28 26.64
CA ASN A 236 -10.40 2.68 26.92
C ASN A 236 -10.29 1.37 27.74
N SER A 237 -9.68 1.42 28.93
CA SER A 237 -9.87 0.40 29.98
C SER A 237 -10.63 0.99 31.16
#